data_AF-A0A2M7GN72-F1
#
_entry.id   AF-A0A2M7GN72-F1
#
_cell.length_a   1.000
_cell.length_b   1.000
_cell.length_c   1.000
_cell.angle_alpha   90.00
_cell.angle_beta   90.00
_cell.angle_gamma   90.00
#
_symmetry.space_group_name_H-M   'P 1'
#
loop_
_entity.id
_entity.type
_entity.pdbx_description
1 polymer ?
#
loop_
_entity_poly.entity_id
_entity_poly.type
_entity_poly.pdbx_seq_one_letter_code
_entity_poly.pdbx_strand_id
1 'polypeptide(L)'
;MLGGAAWLWWAAENADATIRLTPDDAQTVAAGEAVYKEYCAQCHGPNLKGQADWRERLPSGRLPAPPHDRTGHTWHHPDAQLFDLTKRGPAAVVGGDYESDMPAYAGTLTDDEIVAVLSYIKSTWPPAVRRRHDDINQRADQRSMQR
;
A
#
# COMPACT_ATOMS: atom_id res chain seq x y z
N MET A 1 -13.07 -30.46 -42.78
CA MET A 1 -12.18 -30.79 -41.66
C MET A 1 -11.27 -29.58 -41.45
N LEU A 2 -11.54 -28.79 -40.40
CA LEU A 2 -10.64 -28.58 -39.25
C LEU A 2 -9.36 -27.82 -39.65
N GLY A 3 -9.04 -26.63 -39.16
CA GLY A 3 -9.57 -25.85 -38.05
C GLY A 3 -8.84 -24.50 -38.00
N GLY A 4 -9.49 -23.51 -37.39
CA GLY A 4 -8.95 -22.16 -37.23
C GLY A 4 -7.86 -22.10 -36.17
N ALA A 5 -6.85 -21.28 -36.42
CA ALA A 5 -5.99 -20.74 -35.38
C ALA A 5 -6.47 -19.32 -35.09
N ALA A 6 -7.35 -19.21 -34.10
CA ALA A 6 -7.69 -17.93 -33.50
C ALA A 6 -6.45 -17.43 -32.75
N TRP A 7 -5.87 -16.35 -33.26
CA TRP A 7 -4.87 -15.57 -32.54
C TRP A 7 -5.57 -15.03 -31.29
N LEU A 8 -5.23 -15.59 -30.13
CA LEU A 8 -5.70 -15.11 -28.84
C LEU A 8 -4.93 -13.82 -28.52
N TRP A 9 -5.52 -12.70 -28.90
CA TRP A 9 -5.21 -11.40 -28.33
C TRP A 9 -5.72 -11.46 -26.89
N TRP A 10 -4.85 -11.79 -25.93
CA TRP A 10 -5.13 -11.43 -24.55
C TRP A 10 -4.98 -9.91 -24.48
N ALA A 11 -6.10 -9.21 -24.50
CA ALA A 11 -6.14 -7.82 -24.16
C ALA A 11 -5.65 -7.67 -22.72
N ALA A 12 -4.46 -7.10 -22.55
CA ALA A 12 -4.07 -6.46 -21.31
C ALA A 12 -4.91 -5.18 -21.17
N GLU A 13 -6.22 -5.35 -21.01
CA GLU A 13 -7.12 -4.27 -20.62
C GLU A 13 -7.00 -4.12 -19.11
N ASN A 14 -6.30 -3.05 -18.71
CA ASN A 14 -6.56 -2.18 -17.56
C ASN A 14 -5.25 -1.65 -16.94
N ALA A 15 -4.44 -0.94 -17.73
CA ALA A 15 -3.30 -0.17 -17.21
C ALA A 15 -3.71 1.23 -16.68
N ASP A 16 -5.01 1.50 -16.54
CA ASP A 16 -5.56 2.78 -16.06
C ASP A 16 -6.62 2.58 -14.97
N ALA A 17 -6.47 1.53 -14.16
CA ALA A 17 -7.26 1.40 -12.94
C ALA A 17 -6.67 2.36 -11.89
N THR A 18 -7.42 3.38 -11.52
CA THR A 18 -7.04 4.24 -10.39
C THR A 18 -6.96 3.36 -9.13
N ILE A 19 -5.79 3.27 -8.51
CA ILE A 19 -5.61 2.47 -7.29
C ILE A 19 -6.52 2.99 -6.18
N ARG A 20 -7.36 2.11 -5.65
CA ARG A 20 -8.30 2.39 -4.56
C ARG A 20 -8.33 1.30 -3.52
N LEU A 21 -8.33 1.71 -2.26
CA LEU A 21 -8.47 0.81 -1.12
C LEU A 21 -9.95 0.59 -0.78
N THR A 22 -10.31 -0.65 -0.45
CA THR A 22 -11.68 -1.11 -0.16
C THR A 22 -11.81 -1.61 1.28
N PRO A 23 -11.62 -0.74 2.30
CA PRO A 23 -11.60 -1.13 3.72
C PRO A 23 -12.95 -1.63 4.28
N ASP A 24 -14.04 -1.51 3.51
CA ASP A 24 -15.37 -2.02 3.88
C ASP A 24 -15.72 -3.34 3.18
N ASP A 25 -14.89 -3.83 2.26
CA ASP A 25 -15.07 -5.14 1.66
C ASP A 25 -14.45 -6.23 2.55
N ALA A 26 -15.31 -7.05 3.17
CA ALA A 26 -14.88 -8.05 4.14
C ALA A 26 -13.92 -9.11 3.55
N GLN A 27 -14.09 -9.47 2.27
CA GLN A 27 -13.23 -10.44 1.62
C GLN A 27 -11.83 -9.86 1.38
N THR A 28 -11.75 -8.65 0.83
CA THR A 28 -10.48 -7.94 0.65
C THR A 28 -9.76 -7.72 1.98
N VAL A 29 -10.47 -7.30 3.03
CA VAL A 29 -9.89 -7.09 4.36
C VAL A 29 -9.34 -8.39 4.95
N ALA A 30 -10.07 -9.50 4.83
CA ALA A 30 -9.60 -10.80 5.32
C ALA A 30 -8.36 -11.31 4.56
N ALA A 31 -8.33 -11.16 3.23
CA ALA A 31 -7.14 -11.46 2.44
C ALA A 31 -5.96 -10.58 2.83
N GLY A 32 -6.22 -9.27 3.01
CA GLY A 32 -5.22 -8.30 3.44
C GLY A 32 -4.63 -8.59 4.82
N GLU A 33 -5.43 -9.07 5.77
CA GLU A 33 -4.95 -9.48 7.08
C GLU A 33 -3.96 -10.66 6.99
N ALA A 34 -4.24 -11.63 6.11
CA ALA A 34 -3.34 -12.77 5.88
C ALA A 34 -2.00 -12.30 5.29
N VAL A 35 -2.05 -11.42 4.27
CA VAL A 35 -0.84 -10.80 3.69
C VAL A 35 -0.08 -10.00 4.74
N TYR A 36 -0.77 -9.22 5.59
CA TYR A 36 -0.14 -8.43 6.64
C TYR A 36 0.65 -9.30 7.61
N LYS A 37 0.06 -10.41 8.06
CA LYS A 37 0.69 -11.35 9.02
C LYS A 37 1.95 -11.97 8.44
N GLU A 38 1.92 -12.35 7.17
CA GLU A 38 3.06 -12.99 6.50
C GLU A 38 4.20 -12.01 6.21
N TYR A 39 3.87 -10.85 5.62
CA TYR A 39 4.89 -9.99 5.02
C TYR A 39 5.22 -8.74 5.85
N CYS A 40 4.23 -8.18 6.56
CA CYS A 40 4.35 -6.84 7.16
C CYS A 40 4.62 -6.88 8.67
N ALA A 41 4.01 -7.84 9.36
CA ALA A 41 3.98 -7.90 10.82
C ALA A 41 5.36 -8.09 11.47
N GLN A 42 6.34 -8.66 10.74
CA GLN A 42 7.70 -8.83 11.26
C GLN A 42 8.37 -7.49 11.63
N CYS A 43 8.06 -6.41 10.91
CA CYS A 43 8.62 -5.08 11.16
C CYS A 43 7.56 -4.14 11.75
N HIS A 44 6.34 -4.13 11.20
CA HIS A 44 5.26 -3.24 11.66
C HIS A 44 4.49 -3.78 12.87
N GLY A 45 4.85 -4.97 13.36
CA GLY A 45 4.26 -5.62 14.52
C GLY A 45 2.89 -6.27 14.25
N PRO A 46 2.52 -7.31 15.01
CA PRO A 46 1.29 -8.08 14.78
C PRO A 46 -0.01 -7.28 14.96
N ASN A 47 0.05 -6.15 15.66
CA ASN A 47 -1.09 -5.26 15.92
C ASN A 47 -0.85 -3.84 15.36
N LEU A 48 -0.13 -3.72 14.24
CA LEU A 48 0.10 -2.44 13.56
C LEU A 48 0.86 -1.39 14.40
N LYS A 49 1.52 -1.81 15.48
CA LYS A 49 2.14 -0.94 16.49
C LYS A 49 3.47 -0.32 16.06
N GLY A 50 4.08 -0.83 15.00
CA GLY A 50 5.41 -0.42 14.57
C GLY A 50 6.52 -0.83 15.55
N GLN A 51 7.72 -0.35 15.26
CA GLN A 51 8.86 -0.43 16.17
C GLN A 51 8.83 0.73 17.18
N ALA A 52 9.52 0.55 18.32
CA ALA A 52 9.71 1.63 19.28
C ALA A 52 10.49 2.78 18.64
N ASP A 53 10.25 4.00 19.14
CA ASP A 53 10.98 5.21 18.74
C ASP A 53 11.05 5.41 17.21
N TRP A 54 10.00 5.01 16.48
CA TRP A 54 9.98 4.99 15.01
C TRP A 54 10.20 6.35 14.32
N ARG A 55 10.14 7.45 15.08
CA ARG A 55 10.44 8.80 14.60
C ARG A 55 11.91 9.19 14.76
N GLU A 56 12.70 8.38 15.47
CA GLU A 56 14.13 8.57 15.69
C GLU A 56 14.92 7.68 14.73
N ARG A 57 15.99 8.23 14.15
CA ARG A 57 16.84 7.46 13.24
C ARG A 57 17.68 6.46 14.03
N LEU A 58 17.79 5.25 13.51
CA LEU A 58 18.73 4.24 13.98
C LEU A 58 20.17 4.70 13.75
N PRO A 59 21.18 4.04 14.38
CA PRO A 59 22.59 4.30 14.08
C PRO A 59 22.96 4.15 12.59
N SER A 60 22.18 3.37 11.84
CA SER A 60 22.30 3.25 10.37
C SER A 60 21.84 4.50 9.60
N GLY A 61 21.24 5.48 10.29
CA GLY A 61 20.60 6.64 9.69
C GLY A 61 19.18 6.38 9.15
N ARG A 62 18.70 5.13 9.12
CA ARG A 62 17.36 4.75 8.64
C ARG A 62 16.29 4.92 9.73
N LEU A 63 15.03 5.04 9.32
CA LEU A 63 13.90 5.11 10.24
C LEU A 63 13.34 3.70 10.52
N PRO A 64 13.00 3.37 11.79
CA PRO A 64 12.29 2.15 12.12
C PRO A 64 10.91 2.09 11.45
N ALA A 65 10.34 0.88 11.35
CA ALA A 65 9.02 0.67 10.79
C ALA A 65 7.94 1.42 11.60
N PRO A 66 7.19 2.37 10.99
CA PRO A 66 6.16 3.12 11.70
C PRO A 66 4.96 2.25 12.07
N PRO A 67 4.17 2.64 13.08
CA PRO A 67 2.85 2.08 13.28
C PRO A 67 1.99 2.33 12.05
N HIS A 68 1.17 1.34 11.73
CA HIS A 68 0.11 1.46 10.74
C HIS A 68 -1.25 1.76 11.38
N ASP A 69 -1.34 1.84 12.71
CA ASP A 69 -2.52 2.29 13.43
C ASP A 69 -2.69 3.84 13.41
N ARG A 70 -3.67 4.34 14.17
CA ARG A 70 -3.97 5.79 14.27
C ARG A 70 -2.81 6.67 14.76
N THR A 71 -1.80 6.11 15.42
CA THR A 71 -0.65 6.84 15.98
C THR A 71 0.49 7.05 14.97
N GLY A 72 0.42 6.34 13.85
CA GLY A 72 1.37 6.38 12.75
C GLY A 72 1.18 7.52 11.77
N HIS A 73 1.93 7.46 10.66
CA HIS A 73 1.87 8.45 9.58
C HIS A 73 1.17 7.96 8.31
N THR A 74 0.99 6.65 8.15
CA THR A 74 0.44 5.99 6.93
C THR A 74 -0.76 6.71 6.32
N TRP A 75 -1.75 7.08 7.14
CA TRP A 75 -3.01 7.71 6.69
C TRP A 75 -2.87 9.14 6.16
N HIS A 76 -1.67 9.74 6.15
CA HIS A 76 -1.43 11.05 5.55
C HIS A 76 -1.13 10.99 4.04
N HIS A 77 -0.95 9.80 3.47
CA HIS A 77 -0.65 9.58 2.06
C HIS A 77 -1.89 9.04 1.33
N PRO A 78 -2.14 9.45 0.07
CA PRO A 78 -3.23 8.90 -0.73
C PRO A 78 -2.97 7.44 -1.16
N ASP A 79 -4.04 6.72 -1.51
CA ASP A 79 -4.04 5.30 -1.91
C ASP A 79 -2.93 4.97 -2.91
N ALA A 80 -2.82 5.74 -3.99
CA ALA A 80 -1.83 5.52 -5.05
C ALA A 80 -0.39 5.67 -4.54
N GLN A 81 -0.13 6.62 -3.63
CA GLN A 81 1.20 6.79 -3.04
C GLN A 81 1.53 5.64 -2.09
N LEU A 82 0.57 5.18 -1.28
CA LEU A 82 0.75 4.04 -0.39
C LEU A 82 1.04 2.75 -1.19
N PHE A 83 0.29 2.54 -2.26
CA PHE A 83 0.52 1.42 -3.18
C PHE A 83 1.91 1.46 -3.79
N ASP A 84 2.35 2.62 -4.28
CA ASP A 84 3.69 2.79 -4.84
C ASP A 84 4.80 2.55 -3.83
N LEU A 85 4.65 3.07 -2.61
CA LEU A 85 5.60 2.85 -1.50
C LEU A 85 5.75 1.36 -1.17
N THR A 86 4.64 0.62 -1.18
CA THR A 86 4.66 -0.83 -0.94
C THR A 86 5.25 -1.59 -2.14
N LYS A 87 4.78 -1.30 -3.36
CA LYS A 87 5.19 -2.02 -4.57
C LYS A 87 6.67 -1.78 -4.90
N ARG A 88 7.10 -0.53 -4.89
CA ARG A 88 8.44 -0.12 -5.35
C ARG A 88 9.44 0.09 -4.22
N GLY A 89 8.97 0.14 -2.97
CA GLY A 89 9.81 0.41 -1.80
C GLY A 89 10.07 1.92 -1.59
N PRO A 90 10.13 2.42 -0.34
CA PRO A 90 10.32 3.85 -0.07
C PRO A 90 11.60 4.44 -0.65
N ALA A 91 12.70 3.68 -0.69
CA ALA A 91 13.98 4.10 -1.27
C ALA A 91 13.82 4.51 -2.75
N ALA A 92 13.13 3.70 -3.55
CA ALA A 92 12.92 3.97 -4.97
C ALA A 92 11.88 5.07 -5.23
N VAL A 93 10.88 5.22 -4.36
CA VAL A 93 9.82 6.23 -4.50
C VAL A 93 10.31 7.62 -4.12
N VAL A 94 11.08 7.74 -3.03
CA VAL A 94 11.64 9.02 -2.58
C VAL A 94 12.83 9.43 -3.44
N GLY A 95 13.70 8.47 -3.77
CA GLY A 95 14.89 8.70 -4.60
C GLY A 95 16.00 9.49 -3.89
N GLY A 96 17.00 9.88 -4.67
CA GLY A 96 18.24 10.48 -4.14
C GLY A 96 19.01 9.48 -3.27
N ASP A 97 19.55 9.98 -2.15
CA ASP A 97 20.30 9.17 -1.19
C ASP A 97 19.41 8.60 -0.06
N TYR A 98 18.07 8.56 -0.26
CA TYR A 98 17.15 8.06 0.76
C TYR A 98 17.18 6.53 0.87
N GLU A 99 17.55 6.05 2.05
CA GLU A 99 17.65 4.64 2.38
C GLU A 99 16.49 4.18 3.28
N SER A 100 15.99 2.96 3.07
CA SER A 100 14.92 2.36 3.88
C SER A 100 15.14 0.87 4.07
N ASP A 101 14.81 0.36 5.27
CA ASP A 101 14.80 -1.08 5.55
C ASP A 101 13.51 -1.77 5.02
N MET A 102 12.50 -1.00 4.58
CA MET A 102 11.30 -1.55 3.97
C MET A 102 11.61 -1.99 2.52
N PRO A 103 11.47 -3.29 2.19
CA PRO A 103 11.75 -3.78 0.84
C PRO A 103 10.68 -3.35 -0.15
N ALA A 104 10.99 -3.45 -1.44
CA ALA A 104 10.00 -3.42 -2.51
C ALA A 104 9.30 -4.78 -2.60
N TYR A 105 7.98 -4.78 -2.82
CA TYR A 105 7.19 -6.02 -2.97
C TYR A 105 6.85 -6.36 -4.43
N ALA A 106 7.27 -5.58 -5.42
CA ALA A 106 7.11 -5.91 -6.83
C ALA A 106 7.74 -7.29 -7.14
N GLY A 107 6.95 -8.19 -7.72
CA GLY A 107 7.36 -9.56 -8.01
C GLY A 107 7.21 -10.55 -6.84
N THR A 108 6.92 -10.06 -5.64
CA THR A 108 6.59 -10.87 -4.43
C THR A 108 5.10 -10.86 -4.15
N LEU A 109 4.46 -9.68 -4.23
CA LEU A 109 3.02 -9.50 -4.09
C LEU A 109 2.43 -9.03 -5.43
N THR A 110 1.25 -9.52 -5.73
CA THR A 110 0.39 -9.00 -6.80
C THR A 110 -0.20 -7.63 -6.42
N ASP A 111 -0.68 -6.89 -7.42
CA ASP A 111 -1.29 -5.59 -7.19
C ASP A 111 -2.54 -5.70 -6.30
N ASP A 112 -3.33 -6.76 -6.48
CA ASP A 112 -4.51 -7.05 -5.66
C ASP A 112 -4.13 -7.37 -4.20
N GLU A 113 -3.03 -8.10 -3.97
CA GLU A 113 -2.53 -8.36 -2.61
C GLU A 113 -2.03 -7.09 -1.92
N ILE A 114 -1.39 -6.19 -2.66
CA ILE A 114 -0.96 -4.88 -2.15
C ILE A 114 -2.19 -4.01 -1.80
N VAL A 115 -3.21 -3.98 -2.66
CA VAL A 115 -4.47 -3.30 -2.37
C VAL A 115 -5.15 -3.93 -1.16
N ALA A 116 -5.16 -5.25 -1.05
CA ALA A 116 -5.78 -5.97 0.06
C ALA A 116 -5.12 -5.63 1.40
N VAL A 117 -3.79 -5.71 1.49
CA VAL A 117 -3.07 -5.43 2.74
C VAL A 117 -3.22 -3.97 3.18
N LEU A 118 -3.20 -3.03 2.24
CA LEU A 118 -3.44 -1.62 2.54
C LEU A 118 -4.91 -1.36 2.93
N SER A 119 -5.86 -2.10 2.36
CA SER A 119 -7.28 -2.03 2.73
C SER A 119 -7.52 -2.58 4.14
N TYR A 120 -6.84 -3.68 4.51
CA TYR A 120 -6.81 -4.17 5.88
C TYR A 120 -6.26 -3.10 6.85
N ILE A 121 -5.11 -2.49 6.54
CA ILE A 121 -4.55 -1.42 7.38
C ILE A 121 -5.56 -0.29 7.57
N LYS A 122 -6.18 0.18 6.48
CA LYS A 122 -7.18 1.25 6.50
C LYS A 122 -8.44 0.88 7.28
N SER A 123 -8.86 -0.40 7.27
CA SER A 123 -10.05 -0.85 8.01
C SER A 123 -9.87 -0.77 9.53
N THR A 124 -8.62 -0.84 10.02
CA THR A 124 -8.30 -0.71 11.46
C THR A 124 -8.40 0.72 12.00
N TRP A 125 -8.45 1.72 11.13
CA TRP A 125 -8.43 3.12 11.55
C TRP A 125 -9.78 3.57 12.11
N PRO A 126 -9.80 4.45 13.13
CA PRO A 126 -11.03 5.07 13.60
C PRO A 126 -11.77 5.79 12.45
N PRO A 127 -13.12 5.84 12.48
CA PRO A 127 -13.91 6.44 11.40
C PRO A 127 -13.48 7.86 11.01
N ALA A 128 -13.05 8.68 11.98
CA ALA A 128 -12.54 10.03 11.70
C ALA A 128 -11.24 10.04 10.89
N VAL A 129 -10.33 9.09 11.15
CA VAL A 129 -9.07 8.95 10.40
C VAL A 129 -9.35 8.42 8.99
N ARG A 130 -10.26 7.44 8.85
CA ARG A 130 -10.70 6.95 7.53
C ARG A 130 -11.26 8.07 6.67
N ARG A 131 -12.19 8.88 7.20
CA ARG A 131 -12.74 10.06 6.49
C ARG A 131 -11.65 11.05 6.09
N ARG A 132 -10.71 11.35 7.00
CA ARG A 132 -9.60 12.27 6.69
C ARG A 132 -8.74 11.77 5.54
N HIS A 133 -8.46 10.48 5.51
CA HIS A 133 -7.72 9.84 4.43
C HIS A 133 -8.51 9.84 3.11
N ASP A 134 -9.82 9.60 3.16
CA ASP A 134 -10.68 9.71 1.97
C ASP A 134 -10.67 11.14 1.39
N ASP A 135 -10.67 12.17 2.23
CA ASP A 135 -10.50 13.57 1.76
C ASP A 135 -9.11 13.81 1.13
N ILE A 136 -8.06 13.11 1.62
CA ILE A 136 -6.71 13.18 1.02
C ILE A 136 -6.73 12.58 -0.37
N ASN A 137 -7.37 11.41 -0.54
CA ASN A 137 -7.55 10.78 -1.86
C ASN A 137 -8.24 11.72 -2.83
N GLN A 138 -9.39 12.29 -2.45
CA GLN A 138 -10.13 13.22 -3.32
C GLN A 138 -9.28 14.42 -3.77
N ARG A 139 -8.49 15.01 -2.85
CA ARG A 139 -7.59 16.12 -3.21
C ARG A 139 -6.45 15.68 -4.12
N ALA A 140 -5.94 14.47 -3.96
CA ALA A 140 -4.90 13.92 -4.83
C ALA A 140 -5.45 13.72 -6.25
N ASP A 141 -6.66 13.17 -6.38
CA ASP A 141 -7.32 12.92 -7.66
C ASP A 141 -7.55 14.20 -8.45
N GLN A 142 -8.08 15.23 -7.77
CA GLN A 142 -8.29 16.54 -8.37
C GLN A 142 -6.99 17.13 -8.91
N ARG A 143 -5.87 16.96 -8.19
CA ARG A 143 -4.55 17.43 -8.63
C ARG A 143 -4.02 16.65 -9.83
N SER A 144 -4.29 15.35 -9.90
CA SER A 144 -3.88 14.51 -11.03
C SER A 144 -4.67 14.85 -12.30
N MET A 145 -5.97 15.16 -12.19
CA MET A 145 -6.82 15.55 -13.32
C MET A 145 -6.49 16.94 -13.90
N GLN A 146 -5.77 17.77 -13.15
CA GLN A 146 -5.40 19.14 -13.55
C GLN A 146 -4.03 19.23 -14.25
N ARG A 147 -3.31 18.10 -14.38
CA ARG A 147 -2.00 18.02 -15.06
C ARG A 147 -2.17 17.47 -16.46
#